data_AF-A0A1Y2VKX8-F1
#
_entry.id   AF-A0A1Y2VKX8-F1
#
_cell.length_a   1.000
_cell.length_b   1.000
_cell.length_c   1.000
_cell.angle_alpha   90.00
_cell.angle_beta   90.00
_cell.angle_gamma   90.00
#
_symmetry.space_group_name_H-M   'P 1'
#
loop_
_entity.id
_entity.type
_entity.pdbx_description
1 polymer ?
#
loop_
_entity_poly.entity_id
_entity_poly.type
_entity_poly.pdbx_seq_one_letter_code
_entity_poly.pdbx_strand_id
1 'polypeptide(L)'
;MFGPKTALAIILLAATAVWSDVSPDETCGMDGAGNDNGYTCPGEIKCCSVNGYCGATDEYCLTTTGCQDQYSNATGSCNEPVDGVSISPDGTCGIVSAGEYGYKCPSEGATCCSVAGYCGNTTAHCAITNGCQSKYGECE
;
A
#
# COMPACT_ATOMS: atom_id res chain seq x y z
N MET A 1 47.41 -34.63 -32.84
CA MET A 1 45.98 -34.76 -32.51
C MET A 1 45.96 -35.31 -31.09
N PHE A 2 45.56 -34.67 -30.00
CA PHE A 2 44.58 -33.63 -29.71
C PHE A 2 45.07 -32.81 -28.50
N GLY A 3 44.88 -31.49 -28.53
CA GLY A 3 45.22 -30.58 -27.42
C GLY A 3 44.28 -30.69 -26.21
N PRO A 4 44.55 -29.95 -25.12
CA PRO A 4 43.74 -29.97 -23.90
C PRO A 4 42.34 -29.42 -24.21
N LYS A 5 41.31 -30.24 -23.97
CA LYS A 5 39.92 -29.79 -24.07
C LYS A 5 39.61 -28.94 -22.85
N THR A 6 39.62 -27.62 -23.03
CA THR A 6 39.01 -26.66 -22.12
C THR A 6 37.56 -27.05 -21.88
N ALA A 7 37.25 -27.59 -20.70
CA ALA A 7 35.88 -27.77 -20.27
C ALA A 7 35.32 -26.38 -19.93
N LEU A 8 34.44 -25.85 -20.78
CA LEU A 8 33.61 -24.70 -20.44
C LEU A 8 32.75 -25.12 -19.23
N ALA A 9 33.01 -24.50 -18.07
CA ALA A 9 32.09 -24.57 -16.95
C ALA A 9 30.83 -23.77 -17.34
N ILE A 10 29.76 -24.48 -17.67
CA ILE A 10 28.43 -23.89 -17.79
C ILE A 10 27.99 -23.59 -16.36
N ILE A 11 28.18 -22.34 -15.92
CA ILE A 11 27.54 -21.83 -14.72
C ILE A 11 26.04 -21.77 -15.04
N LEU A 12 25.31 -22.84 -14.70
CA LEU A 12 23.86 -22.73 -14.57
C LEU A 12 23.60 -21.75 -13.43
N LEU A 13 23.27 -20.50 -13.77
CA LEU A 13 22.52 -19.63 -12.90
C LEU A 13 21.17 -20.30 -12.66
N ALA A 14 21.13 -21.24 -11.72
CA ALA A 14 19.88 -21.69 -11.15
C ALA A 14 19.27 -20.46 -10.48
N ALA A 15 18.28 -19.85 -11.13
CA ALA A 15 17.40 -18.90 -10.46
C ALA A 15 16.71 -19.71 -9.35
N THR A 16 17.26 -19.66 -8.14
CA THR A 16 16.59 -20.15 -6.96
C THR A 16 15.41 -19.21 -6.78
N ALA A 17 14.22 -19.66 -7.20
CA ALA A 17 12.99 -19.00 -6.80
C ALA A 17 12.99 -18.99 -5.28
N VAL A 18 13.25 -17.82 -4.69
CA VAL A 18 13.17 -17.60 -3.25
C VAL A 18 11.68 -17.59 -2.97
N TRP A 19 11.12 -18.75 -2.64
CA TRP A 19 9.76 -18.81 -2.11
C TRP A 19 9.83 -18.30 -0.68
N SER A 20 9.42 -17.05 -0.49
CA SER A 20 9.22 -16.49 0.83
C SER A 20 8.11 -17.26 1.54
N ASP A 21 8.41 -17.79 2.73
CA ASP A 21 7.42 -18.45 3.56
C ASP A 21 6.32 -17.47 3.99
N VAL A 22 5.14 -17.99 4.32
CA VAL A 22 4.06 -17.18 4.90
C VAL A 22 4.43 -16.82 6.34
N SER A 23 4.22 -15.56 6.69
CA SER A 23 4.58 -14.98 7.98
C SER A 23 3.95 -15.74 9.15
N PRO A 24 4.74 -16.10 10.18
CA PRO A 24 4.23 -16.73 11.39
C PRO A 24 3.67 -15.73 12.41
N ASP A 25 3.99 -14.43 12.28
CA ASP A 25 3.71 -13.39 13.28
C ASP A 25 3.22 -12.06 12.66
N GLU A 26 2.73 -12.13 11.42
CA GLU A 26 2.20 -11.00 10.66
C GLU A 26 3.23 -9.92 10.30
N THR A 27 4.54 -10.18 10.50
CA THR A 27 5.63 -9.37 9.93
C THR A 27 5.97 -9.83 8.52
N CYS A 28 6.41 -8.92 7.67
CA CYS A 28 6.67 -9.20 6.26
C CYS A 28 7.79 -8.32 5.70
N GLY A 29 8.30 -8.73 4.55
CA GLY A 29 9.36 -7.98 3.87
C GLY A 29 10.72 -8.09 4.53
N MET A 30 11.66 -7.31 4.01
CA MET A 30 13.04 -7.26 4.50
C MET A 30 13.24 -6.09 5.45
N ASP A 31 12.49 -5.00 5.24
CA ASP A 31 12.62 -3.75 5.98
C ASP A 31 11.66 -3.67 7.18
N GLY A 32 11.91 -2.72 8.09
CA GLY A 32 11.05 -2.45 9.23
C GLY A 32 10.92 -3.66 10.15
N ALA A 33 9.68 -4.08 10.43
CA ALA A 33 9.41 -5.25 11.25
C ALA A 33 9.77 -6.59 10.58
N GLY A 34 9.97 -6.61 9.26
CA GLY A 34 10.42 -7.80 8.53
C GLY A 34 11.82 -8.30 8.93
N ASN A 35 12.68 -7.39 9.42
CA ASN A 35 13.99 -7.69 10.01
C ASN A 35 14.82 -8.72 9.20
N ASP A 36 14.94 -8.47 7.89
CA ASP A 36 15.65 -9.32 6.90
C ASP A 36 15.14 -10.77 6.75
N ASN A 37 13.95 -11.11 7.26
CA ASN A 37 13.38 -12.46 7.13
C ASN A 37 12.68 -12.69 5.79
N GLY A 38 12.14 -11.64 5.17
CA GLY A 38 11.54 -11.72 3.84
C GLY A 38 10.23 -12.50 3.78
N TYR A 39 9.49 -12.64 4.89
CA TYR A 39 8.21 -13.34 4.92
C TYR A 39 7.15 -12.66 4.03
N THR A 40 6.21 -13.47 3.53
CA THR A 40 5.01 -12.99 2.82
C THR A 40 3.78 -12.98 3.70
N CYS A 41 2.81 -12.14 3.37
CA CYS A 41 1.58 -12.06 4.16
C CYS A 41 0.58 -13.20 3.89
N PRO A 42 -0.21 -13.61 4.90
CA PRO A 42 -1.30 -14.57 4.70
C PRO A 42 -2.48 -13.93 3.95
N GLY A 43 -3.33 -14.74 3.33
CA GLY A 43 -4.34 -14.28 2.36
C GLY A 43 -5.38 -13.28 2.90
N GLU A 44 -5.76 -13.38 4.18
CA GLU A 44 -6.77 -12.48 4.78
C GLU A 44 -6.22 -11.06 5.06
N ILE A 45 -4.91 -10.94 5.27
CA ILE A 45 -4.18 -9.68 5.52
C ILE A 45 -3.04 -9.55 4.51
N LYS A 46 -3.42 -9.68 3.24
CA LYS A 46 -2.53 -9.97 2.09
C LYS A 46 -1.44 -8.95 1.79
N CYS A 47 -1.52 -7.72 2.27
CA CYS A 47 -0.64 -6.63 1.85
C CYS A 47 0.47 -6.43 2.87
N CYS A 48 1.71 -6.39 2.39
CA CYS A 48 2.85 -6.02 3.22
C CYS A 48 3.06 -4.51 3.20
N SER A 49 2.84 -3.82 4.31
CA SER A 49 3.05 -2.37 4.41
C SER A 49 4.53 -1.99 4.34
N VAL A 50 4.83 -0.72 4.06
CA VAL A 50 6.21 -0.17 4.10
C VAL A 50 6.91 -0.39 5.45
N ASN A 51 6.14 -0.55 6.53
CA ASN A 51 6.66 -0.75 7.89
C ASN A 51 6.96 -2.23 8.20
N GLY A 52 6.71 -3.14 7.27
CA GLY A 52 6.97 -4.57 7.43
C GLY A 52 5.90 -5.32 8.21
N TYR A 53 4.64 -4.86 8.15
CA TYR A 53 3.48 -5.53 8.75
C TYR A 53 2.43 -5.89 7.72
N CYS A 54 1.77 -7.02 7.92
CA CYS A 54 0.67 -7.51 7.11
C CYS A 54 -0.66 -6.84 7.47
N GLY A 55 -1.46 -6.51 6.44
CA GLY A 55 -2.79 -5.94 6.61
C GLY A 55 -3.64 -6.01 5.35
N ALA A 56 -4.87 -5.53 5.44
CA ALA A 56 -5.85 -5.57 4.35
C ALA A 56 -6.49 -4.21 4.03
N THR A 57 -6.19 -3.17 4.82
CA THR A 57 -6.75 -1.82 4.61
C THR A 57 -5.91 -1.03 3.61
N ASP A 58 -6.45 0.08 3.13
CA ASP A 58 -5.76 0.98 2.19
C ASP A 58 -4.40 1.46 2.72
N GLU A 59 -4.25 1.69 4.04
CA GLU A 59 -2.96 2.03 4.66
C GLU A 59 -1.86 0.99 4.38
N TYR A 60 -2.24 -0.29 4.27
CA TYR A 60 -1.32 -1.40 4.01
C TYR A 60 -1.21 -1.72 2.52
N CYS A 61 -2.32 -1.60 1.79
CA CYS A 61 -2.44 -2.12 0.43
C CYS A 61 -2.17 -1.07 -0.64
N LEU A 62 -2.17 0.22 -0.31
CA LEU A 62 -1.92 1.24 -1.32
C LEU A 62 -0.44 1.32 -1.69
N THR A 63 -0.17 1.40 -2.98
CA THR A 63 1.18 1.64 -3.50
C THR A 63 1.74 2.99 -3.05
N THR A 64 0.86 3.99 -2.90
CA THR A 64 1.19 5.34 -2.42
C THR A 64 1.60 5.39 -0.94
N THR A 65 1.21 4.39 -0.13
CA THR A 65 1.71 4.23 1.25
C THR A 65 2.92 3.30 1.35
N GLY A 66 3.42 2.82 0.21
CA GLY A 66 4.63 2.00 0.13
C GLY A 66 4.38 0.50 0.33
N CYS A 67 3.20 -0.01 -0.04
CA CYS A 67 2.93 -1.44 -0.07
C CYS A 67 4.02 -2.21 -0.87
N GLN A 68 4.54 -3.28 -0.26
CA GLN A 68 5.62 -4.12 -0.78
C GLN A 68 5.06 -5.35 -1.51
N ASP A 69 4.80 -5.23 -2.82
CA ASP A 69 4.08 -6.28 -3.58
C ASP A 69 4.83 -7.62 -3.63
N GLN A 70 6.17 -7.59 -3.60
CA GLN A 70 7.01 -8.80 -3.58
C GLN A 70 6.88 -9.64 -2.30
N TYR A 71 6.46 -9.00 -1.20
CA TYR A 71 6.28 -9.63 0.11
C TYR A 71 4.81 -9.68 0.52
N SER A 72 3.92 -9.35 -0.40
CA SER A 72 2.48 -9.54 -0.24
C SER A 72 2.10 -10.97 -0.62
N ASN A 73 0.87 -11.40 -0.31
CA ASN A 73 0.43 -12.78 -0.50
C ASN A 73 0.54 -13.26 -1.97
N ALA A 74 0.30 -12.35 -2.91
CA ALA A 74 0.44 -12.58 -4.34
C ALA A 74 0.81 -11.29 -5.07
N THR A 75 1.38 -11.40 -6.26
CA THR A 75 1.63 -10.24 -7.14
C THR A 75 0.32 -9.52 -7.47
N GLY A 76 0.34 -8.19 -7.37
CA GLY A 76 -0.86 -7.36 -7.53
C GLY A 76 -1.75 -7.34 -6.28
N SER A 77 -1.20 -7.68 -5.11
CA SER A 77 -1.91 -7.46 -3.84
C SER A 77 -1.91 -5.98 -3.47
N CYS A 78 -0.86 -5.25 -3.82
CA CYS A 78 -0.79 -3.80 -3.71
C CYS A 78 -1.56 -3.13 -4.86
N ASN A 79 -2.31 -2.07 -4.55
CA ASN A 79 -3.19 -1.40 -5.51
C ASN A 79 -2.97 0.10 -5.51
N GLU A 80 -3.18 0.74 -6.66
CA GLU A 80 -3.23 2.21 -6.74
C GLU A 80 -4.51 2.73 -6.08
N PRO A 81 -4.50 3.96 -5.54
CA PRO A 81 -5.70 4.62 -5.05
C PRO A 81 -6.79 4.71 -6.13
N VAL A 82 -8.02 4.41 -5.74
CA VAL A 82 -9.20 4.57 -6.59
C VAL A 82 -9.91 5.86 -6.21
N ASP A 83 -10.00 6.78 -7.17
CA ASP A 83 -10.58 8.12 -7.03
C ASP A 83 -12.01 8.10 -6.47
N GLY A 84 -12.18 8.61 -5.24
CA GLY A 84 -13.43 8.66 -4.50
C GLY A 84 -13.81 7.36 -3.76
N VAL A 85 -12.93 6.35 -3.79
CA VAL A 85 -13.18 5.03 -3.18
C VAL A 85 -12.15 4.70 -2.11
N SER A 86 -10.85 4.83 -2.41
CA SER A 86 -9.78 4.53 -1.45
C SER A 86 -9.82 5.50 -0.28
N ILE A 87 -9.75 4.97 0.94
CA ILE A 87 -9.76 5.71 2.18
C ILE A 87 -8.40 6.37 2.41
N SER A 88 -8.44 7.61 2.87
CA SER A 88 -7.27 8.41 3.19
C SER A 88 -6.40 7.74 4.26
N PRO A 89 -5.11 7.47 3.96
CA PRO A 89 -4.17 6.93 4.93
C PRO A 89 -3.51 8.01 5.81
N ASP A 90 -3.56 9.28 5.40
CA ASP A 90 -2.80 10.38 6.01
C ASP A 90 -3.66 11.60 6.37
N GLY A 91 -4.97 11.52 6.18
CA GLY A 91 -5.92 12.60 6.41
C GLY A 91 -6.07 13.57 5.24
N THR A 92 -5.35 13.41 4.13
CA THR A 92 -5.59 14.16 2.89
C THR A 92 -6.74 13.57 2.09
N CYS A 93 -7.46 14.39 1.32
CA CYS A 93 -8.61 13.94 0.54
C CYS A 93 -8.82 14.76 -0.73
N GLY A 94 -9.46 14.13 -1.71
CA GLY A 94 -9.73 14.74 -3.00
C GLY A 94 -8.52 14.85 -3.92
N ILE A 95 -8.68 15.67 -4.96
CA ILE A 95 -7.70 15.89 -6.04
C ILE A 95 -7.33 17.38 -6.20
N VAL A 96 -7.66 18.18 -5.20
CA VAL A 96 -7.38 19.63 -5.18
C VAL A 96 -6.77 20.02 -3.84
N SER A 97 -6.03 21.13 -3.85
CA SER A 97 -5.33 21.65 -2.67
C SER A 97 -4.31 20.63 -2.14
N ALA A 98 -4.47 20.12 -0.91
CA ALA A 98 -3.61 19.08 -0.37
C ALA A 98 -3.95 17.66 -0.89
N GLY A 99 -5.11 17.50 -1.55
CA GLY A 99 -5.50 16.23 -2.14
C GLY A 99 -4.81 15.99 -3.48
N GLU A 100 -4.17 14.84 -3.62
CA GLU A 100 -3.46 14.43 -4.84
C GLU A 100 -4.02 13.13 -5.44
N TYR A 101 -4.35 12.16 -4.59
CA TYR A 101 -4.65 10.79 -5.01
C TYR A 101 -6.16 10.46 -5.07
N GLY A 102 -7.03 11.43 -4.85
CA GLY A 102 -8.48 11.21 -4.87
C GLY A 102 -8.99 10.38 -3.68
N TYR A 103 -8.28 10.40 -2.55
CA TYR A 103 -8.73 9.72 -1.35
C TYR A 103 -10.08 10.25 -0.86
N LYS A 104 -10.87 9.34 -0.32
CA LYS A 104 -12.07 9.63 0.47
C LYS A 104 -11.72 9.65 1.96
N CYS A 105 -12.39 10.51 2.71
CA CYS A 105 -12.32 10.50 4.15
C CYS A 105 -12.94 9.25 4.77
N PRO A 106 -12.46 8.83 5.96
CA PRO A 106 -13.01 7.68 6.68
C PRO A 106 -14.49 7.88 6.99
N SER A 107 -15.23 6.78 7.20
CA SER A 107 -16.66 6.83 7.51
C SER A 107 -16.98 7.28 8.93
N GLU A 108 -15.98 7.38 9.81
CA GLU A 108 -16.15 7.77 11.21
C GLU A 108 -15.08 8.79 11.62
N GLY A 109 -15.40 9.62 12.62
CA GLY A 109 -14.47 10.58 13.18
C GLY A 109 -14.28 11.83 12.33
N ALA A 110 -13.64 11.72 11.16
CA ALA A 110 -13.30 12.83 10.26
C ALA A 110 -13.87 12.59 8.86
N THR A 111 -15.19 12.66 8.72
CA THR A 111 -15.92 12.15 7.55
C THR A 111 -16.00 13.10 6.36
N CYS A 112 -15.69 14.38 6.57
CA CYS A 112 -15.88 15.44 5.59
C CYS A 112 -14.56 15.80 4.91
N CYS A 113 -14.55 15.92 3.59
CA CYS A 113 -13.40 16.41 2.84
C CYS A 113 -13.51 17.91 2.62
N SER A 114 -12.68 18.71 3.28
CA SER A 114 -12.68 20.18 3.14
C SER A 114 -12.18 20.64 1.77
N VAL A 115 -12.48 21.88 1.40
CA VAL A 115 -11.90 22.55 0.20
C VAL A 115 -10.36 22.60 0.24
N ALA A 116 -9.77 22.55 1.44
CA ALA A 116 -8.33 22.52 1.64
C ALA A 116 -7.71 21.14 1.34
N GLY A 117 -8.52 20.11 1.09
CA GLY A 117 -8.05 18.76 0.79
C GLY A 117 -7.69 17.95 2.03
N TYR A 118 -8.32 18.24 3.17
CA TYR A 118 -8.13 17.50 4.42
C TYR A 118 -9.45 16.98 4.99
N CYS A 119 -9.39 15.81 5.60
CA CYS A 119 -10.46 15.19 6.33
C CYS A 119 -10.67 15.85 7.69
N GLY A 120 -11.92 16.09 8.03
CA GLY A 120 -12.32 16.61 9.34
C GLY A 120 -13.82 16.47 9.56
N ASN A 121 -14.32 17.03 10.66
CA ASN A 121 -15.73 16.94 11.08
C ASN A 121 -16.33 18.27 11.54
N THR A 122 -15.60 19.37 11.35
CA THR A 122 -16.09 20.70 11.73
C THR A 122 -16.89 21.31 10.60
N THR A 123 -17.70 22.32 10.88
CA THR A 123 -18.44 23.07 9.84
C THR A 123 -17.53 23.62 8.72
N ALA A 124 -16.27 23.95 9.03
CA ALA A 124 -15.31 24.37 8.02
C ALA A 124 -14.94 23.25 7.02
N HIS A 125 -15.05 21.99 7.44
CA HIS A 125 -14.80 20.82 6.59
C HIS A 125 -16.07 20.35 5.89
N CYS A 126 -17.21 20.32 6.60
CA CYS A 126 -18.42 19.64 6.15
C CYS A 126 -19.38 20.53 5.36
N ALA A 127 -19.40 21.84 5.61
CA ALA A 127 -20.40 22.69 5.00
C ALA A 127 -20.17 22.82 3.48
N ILE A 128 -21.20 22.54 2.68
CA ILE A 128 -21.15 22.75 1.22
C ILE A 128 -20.81 24.21 0.90
N THR A 129 -21.29 25.16 1.71
CA THR A 129 -21.01 26.60 1.57
C THR A 129 -19.54 26.96 1.82
N ASN A 130 -18.80 26.11 2.55
CA ASN A 130 -17.36 26.25 2.77
C ASN A 130 -16.52 25.44 1.76
N GLY A 131 -17.16 24.84 0.74
CA GLY A 131 -16.49 24.12 -0.32
C GLY A 131 -16.14 22.66 0.00
N CYS A 132 -16.90 22.02 0.90
CA CYS A 132 -16.77 20.58 1.13
C CYS A 132 -16.87 19.78 -0.19
N GLN A 133 -15.97 18.83 -0.39
CA GLN A 133 -15.83 18.05 -1.61
C GLN A 133 -16.65 16.75 -1.52
N SER A 134 -17.92 16.78 -1.96
CA SER A 134 -18.88 15.69 -1.74
C SER A 134 -18.56 14.34 -2.40
N LYS A 135 -17.62 14.29 -3.36
CA LYS A 135 -17.11 13.02 -3.88
C LYS A 135 -16.18 12.30 -2.90
N TYR A 136 -15.55 13.05 -2.00
CA TYR A 136 -14.45 12.61 -1.14
C TYR A 136 -14.81 12.64 0.35
N GLY A 137 -16.02 13.03 0.71
CA GLY A 137 -16.49 13.01 2.09
C GLY A 137 -17.99 13.29 2.21
N GLU A 138 -18.48 13.21 3.43
CA GLU A 138 -19.86 13.52 3.78
C GLU A 138 -20.00 15.03 3.97
N CYS A 139 -20.79 15.69 3.11
CA CYS A 139 -20.98 17.14 3.15
C CYS A 139 -22.43 17.47 3.49
N GLU A 140 -22.65 18.54 4.25
CA GLU A 140 -23.95 18.98 4.74
C GLU A 140 -24.21 20.47 4.46
#